data_AF-A0A023E0A8-F1
#
_entry.id   AF-A0A023E0A8-F1
#
_cell.length_a   1.000
_cell.length_b   1.000
_cell.length_c   1.000
_cell.angle_alpha   90.00
_cell.angle_beta   90.00
_cell.angle_gamma   90.00
#
_symmetry.space_group_name_H-M   'P 1'
#
loop_
_entity.id
_entity.type
_entity.pdbx_description
1 polymer ?
#
loop_
_entity_poly.entity_id
_entity_poly.type
_entity_poly.pdbx_seq_one_letter_code
_entity_poly.pdbx_strand_id
1 'polypeptide(L)' 'MTCNPYHLSFNTGLRPDPLLKVSEWADGFRMLSQTASSEPGRWRTERTPYLKEIMIHYRHHHLLKK' A
#
# COMPACT_ATOMS: atom_id res chain seq x y z
N MET A 1 33.25 -13.25 -11.10
CA MET A 1 31.96 -13.14 -11.83
C MET A 1 31.26 -11.89 -11.36
N THR A 2 31.45 -10.77 -12.04
CA THR A 2 30.85 -9.49 -11.68
C THR A 2 29.42 -9.43 -12.23
N CYS A 3 28.43 -9.56 -11.35
CA CYS A 3 27.03 -9.30 -11.73
C CYS A 3 26.91 -7.81 -12.09
N ASN A 4 26.46 -7.52 -13.31
CA ASN A 4 26.22 -6.16 -13.75
C ASN A 4 25.06 -5.55 -12.92
N PRO A 5 25.27 -4.44 -12.19
CA PRO A 5 24.23 -3.83 -11.35
C PRO A 5 22.98 -3.42 -12.14
N TYR A 6 23.10 -3.09 -13.43
CA TYR A 6 21.96 -2.77 -14.29
C TYR A 6 21.02 -3.95 -14.49
N HIS A 7 21.56 -5.17 -14.63
CA HIS A 7 20.75 -6.38 -14.79
C HIS A 7 19.95 -6.68 -13.52
N LEU A 8 20.53 -6.46 -12.34
CA LEU A 8 19.85 -6.69 -11.06
C LEU A 8 18.69 -5.71 -10.86
N SER A 9 18.91 -4.42 -11.15
CA SER A 9 17.89 -3.37 -11.05
C SER A 9 16.73 -3.63 -12.01
N PHE A 10 17.02 -3.98 -13.26
CA PHE A 10 16.00 -4.30 -14.27
C PHE A 10 15.12 -5.49 -13.84
N ASN A 11 15.73 -6.59 -13.39
CA ASN A 11 14.99 -7.77 -12.95
C ASN A 11 14.16 -7.51 -11.68
N THR A 12 14.59 -6.58 -10.82
CA THR A 12 13.85 -6.20 -9.61
C THR A 12 12.60 -5.39 -9.95
N GLY A 13 12.67 -4.48 -10.93
CA GLY A 13 11.51 -3.71 -11.38
C GLY A 13 10.44 -4.51 -12.13
N LEU A 14 10.80 -5.68 -12.68
CA LEU A 14 9.85 -6.60 -13.32
C LEU A 14 9.04 -7.45 -12.33
N ARG A 15 9.39 -7.46 -11.04
CA ARG A 15 8.66 -8.24 -10.04
C ARG A 15 7.30 -7.59 -9.77
N PRO A 16 6.23 -8.39 -9.65
CA PRO A 16 4.93 -7.85 -9.27
C PRO A 16 5.00 -7.22 -7.88
N ASP A 17 4.26 -6.12 -7.70
CA ASP A 17 4.17 -5.48 -6.40
C ASP A 17 3.70 -6.47 -5.31
N PRO A 18 4.24 -6.34 -4.08
CA PRO A 18 3.84 -7.21 -2.99
C PRO A 18 2.33 -7.11 -2.71
N LEU A 19 1.76 -8.23 -2.26
CA LEU A 19 0.36 -8.32 -1.86
C LEU A 19 0.14 -7.64 -0.50
N LEU A 20 0.18 -6.31 -0.48
CA LEU A 20 0.00 -5.48 0.72
C LEU A 20 -1.47 -5.09 0.92
N LYS A 21 -2.05 -5.20 2.11
CA LYS A 21 -3.45 -4.77 2.31
C LYS A 21 -3.57 -3.26 2.19
N VAL A 22 -4.71 -2.76 1.73
CA VAL A 22 -4.94 -1.30 1.60
C VAL A 22 -4.81 -0.59 2.96
N SER A 23 -5.17 -1.27 4.05
CA SER A 23 -4.96 -0.78 5.42
C SER A 23 -3.47 -0.61 5.75
N GLU A 24 -2.65 -1.62 5.45
CA GLU A 24 -1.21 -1.60 5.70
C GLU A 24 -0.51 -0.53 4.86
N TRP A 25 -0.96 -0.34 3.61
CA TRP A 25 -0.44 0.73 2.76
C TRP A 25 -0.78 2.10 3.32
N ALA A 26 -2.03 2.30 3.76
CA ALA A 26 -2.46 3.56 4.32
C ALA A 26 -1.66 3.90 5.59
N ASP A 27 -1.49 2.94 6.50
CA ASP A 27 -0.73 3.14 7.73
C ASP A 27 0.76 3.41 7.48
N GLY A 28 1.35 2.84 6.42
CA GLY A 28 2.76 2.99 6.07
C GLY A 28 3.08 4.22 5.23
N PHE A 29 2.20 4.62 4.32
CA PHE A 29 2.54 5.55 3.24
C PHE A 29 1.59 6.75 3.14
N ARG A 30 0.43 6.75 3.82
CA ARG A 30 -0.54 7.84 3.71
C ARG A 30 -0.30 8.92 4.77
N MET A 31 -0.19 10.15 4.30
CA MET A 31 -0.13 11.36 5.12
C MET A 31 -1.38 12.21 4.85
N LEU A 32 -2.03 12.67 5.93
CA LEU A 32 -3.17 13.58 5.88
C LEU A 32 -2.66 15.02 5.86
N SER A 33 -3.19 15.82 4.93
CA SER A 33 -2.87 17.25 4.83
C SER A 33 -3.61 18.06 5.89
N GLN A 34 -3.01 19.16 6.34
CA GLN A 34 -3.62 20.11 7.29
C GLN A 34 -4.91 20.74 6.77
N THR A 35 -5.00 20.95 5.45
CA THR A 35 -6.16 21.62 4.85
C THR A 35 -7.39 20.72 4.76
N ALA A 36 -7.19 19.42 4.53
CA ALA A 36 -8.28 18.48 4.29
C ALA A 36 -8.61 17.60 5.51
N SER A 37 -7.89 17.76 6.63
CA SER A 37 -8.06 16.92 7.81
C SER A 37 -7.88 17.70 9.10
N SER A 38 -8.80 17.51 10.04
CA SER A 38 -8.72 18.07 11.40
C SER A 38 -7.54 17.52 12.21
N GLU A 39 -6.97 16.37 11.80
CA GLU A 39 -5.82 15.75 12.44
C GLU A 39 -4.70 15.53 11.42
N PRO A 40 -3.88 16.56 11.15
CA PRO A 40 -2.75 16.44 10.25
C PRO A 40 -1.72 15.43 10.77
N GLY A 41 -1.19 14.60 9.88
CA GLY A 41 -0.17 13.63 10.22
C GLY A 41 -0.35 12.29 9.54
N ARG A 42 0.29 11.27 10.11
CA ARG A 42 0.26 9.92 9.54
C ARG A 42 -1.10 9.28 9.74
N TRP A 43 -1.61 8.65 8.69
CA TRP A 43 -2.82 7.85 8.78
C TRP A 43 -2.65 6.73 9.82
N ARG A 44 -3.71 6.47 10.60
CA ARG A 44 -3.78 5.36 11.56
C ARG A 44 -5.13 4.68 11.46
N THR A 45 -5.16 3.47 10.93
CA THR A 45 -6.36 2.63 10.84
C THR A 45 -6.95 2.32 12.23
N GLU A 46 -6.11 2.33 13.28
CA GLU A 46 -6.56 2.19 14.67
C GLU A 46 -7.57 3.26 15.10
N ARG A 47 -7.53 4.47 14.53
CA ARG A 47 -8.49 5.54 14.85
C ARG A 47 -9.88 5.28 14.28
N THR A 48 -9.97 4.53 13.18
CA THR A 48 -11.23 4.25 12.46
C THR A 48 -11.37 2.76 12.20
N PRO A 49 -11.57 1.94 13.24
CA PRO A 49 -11.49 0.48 13.14
C PRO A 49 -12.52 -0.13 12.17
N TYR A 50 -13.68 0.52 12.01
CA TYR A 50 -14.71 0.10 11.06
C TYR A 50 -14.28 0.23 9.59
N LEU A 51 -13.36 1.13 9.26
CA LEU A 51 -12.88 1.32 7.89
C LEU A 51 -11.96 0.16 7.45
N LYS A 52 -11.36 -0.56 8.41
CA LYS A 52 -10.42 -1.65 8.16
C LYS A 52 -11.05 -2.76 7.31
N GLU A 53 -12.28 -3.16 7.62
CA GLU A 53 -12.98 -4.24 6.91
C GLU A 53 -13.25 -3.88 5.45
N ILE A 54 -13.69 -2.64 5.20
CA ILE A 54 -13.90 -2.08 3.86
C ILE A 54 -12.59 -2.10 3.07
N MET A 55 -11.49 -1.63 3.68
CA MET A 55 -10.16 -1.59 3.05
C MET A 55 -9.60 -2.99 2.74
N ILE A 56 -9.88 -3.99 3.57
CA ILE A 56 -9.50 -5.39 3.32
C ILE A 56 -10.23 -5.92 2.07
N HIS A 57 -11.51 -5.57 1.89
CA HIS A 57 -12.32 -6.09 0.79
C HIS A 57 -11.89 -5.56 -0.60
N TYR A 58 -11.44 -4.31 -0.69
CA TYR A 58 -11.13 -3.65 -1.98
C TYR A 58 -10.06 -4.36 -2.83
N ARG A 59 -9.04 -4.98 -2.22
CA ARG A 59 -7.97 -5.67 -2.97
C ARG A 59 -8.41 -7.04 -3.51
N HIS A 60 -9.33 -7.73 -2.83
CA HIS A 60 -9.73 -9.08 -3.22
C HIS A 60 -10.70 -9.12 -4.40
N HIS A 61 -11.46 -8.04 -4.64
CA HIS A 61 -12.44 -7.97 -5.72
C HIS A 61 -11.84 -8.17 -7.13
N HIS A 62 -10.55 -7.90 -7.33
CA HIS A 62 -9.87 -8.10 -8.61
C HIS A 62 -9.52 -9.58 -8.90
N LEU A 63 -9.59 -10.47 -7.90
CA LEU A 63 -9.30 -11.90 -8.06
C LEU A 63 -10.54 -12.73 -8.45
N LEU A 64 -11.74 -12.18 -8.25
CA LEU A 64 -13.02 -12.86 -8.52
C LEU A 64 -13.58 -12.54 -9.92
N LYS A 65 -12.89 -11.71 -10.71
CA LYS A 65 -13.25 -11.38 -12.10
C LYS A 65 -12.34 -12.07 -13.11
N LYS A 66 -12.18 -13.39 -12.97
CA LYS A 66 -11.65 -14.26 -14.02
C LYS A 66 -12.76 -15.15 -14.55
#